data_AF-A0A4Q7X9X8-F1
#
_entry.id   AF-A0A4Q7X9X8-F1
#
_cell.length_a   1.000
_cell.length_b   1.000
_cell.length_c   1.000
_cell.angle_alpha   90.00
_cell.angle_beta   90.00
_cell.angle_gamma   90.00
#
_symmetry.space_group_name_H-M   'P 1'
#
loop_
_entity.id
_entity.type
_entity.pdbx_description
1 polymer ?
#
loop_
_entity_poly.entity_id
_entity_poly.type
_entity_poly.pdbx_seq_one_letter_code
_entity_poly.pdbx_strand_id
1 'polypeptide(L)'
;MNGMPERGEEILPGTWEYQWFASVVTKTEEFAGRPSHWNGRLYDQPGAIAGVIEADGSMTISREHVLDPARPGYTEGHSLTHDERYAAGGATRMAVFRARASLSALGDDTGPGASPIGSLEDIALESALADRFTSTYGGRIAESLTEQDLPVDSFPAFPAYTTATDRLMSSLSRPTDLGPGELRDLLESTDRSQRFNVIADRVIETQLGDRVPESHRDQLRQDLTGSLRRGLSGLTMTEWSQLTHQGSKLNWGHDAAELTAIEFDLNLEDIKAHYDSWNTKHPGVEPPELPDSLRETFLDREEGMRQVWAERGWPAQQPVAGREQENYDGLRTQIYPNEREQEIAKLQQFLWSHTAPSQHTDSAAGAGERPNNVREIGSTRKGQRGVE
;
A
#
# COMPACT_ATOMS: atom_id res chain seq x y z
N MET A 1 19.25 7.76 4.83
CA MET A 1 19.41 8.14 3.41
C MET A 1 19.80 6.91 2.61
N ASN A 2 18.83 6.17 2.09
CA ASN A 2 19.05 5.27 0.95
C ASN A 2 18.22 5.87 -0.18
N GLY A 3 18.92 6.32 -1.22
CA GLY A 3 18.32 7.07 -2.32
C GLY A 3 17.25 6.24 -3.02
N MET A 4 16.17 6.92 -3.42
CA MET A 4 15.44 6.48 -4.61
C MET A 4 16.49 6.15 -5.68
N PRO A 5 16.36 5.06 -6.44
CA PRO A 5 17.25 4.83 -7.58
C PRO A 5 17.26 6.12 -8.40
N GLU A 6 18.44 6.74 -8.54
CA GLU A 6 18.59 7.97 -9.32
C GLU A 6 17.93 7.70 -10.68
N ARG A 7 16.91 8.49 -11.01
CA ARG A 7 16.27 8.44 -12.32
C ARG A 7 17.37 8.51 -13.38
N GLY A 8 17.26 7.64 -14.38
CA GLY A 8 18.17 7.61 -15.50
C GLY A 8 17.99 8.83 -16.41
N GLU A 9 18.54 8.74 -17.61
CA GLU A 9 18.42 9.81 -18.60
C GLU A 9 16.95 10.07 -18.98
N GLU A 10 16.64 11.34 -19.27
CA GLU A 10 15.31 11.72 -19.74
C GLU A 10 15.06 11.14 -21.14
N ILE A 11 13.93 10.45 -21.30
CA ILE A 11 13.45 9.92 -22.57
C ILE A 11 12.63 11.02 -23.24
N LEU A 12 13.19 11.62 -24.29
CA LEU A 12 12.65 12.84 -24.88
C LEU A 12 11.39 12.58 -25.75
N PRO A 13 10.45 13.56 -25.85
CA PRO A 13 9.22 13.43 -26.64
C PRO A 13 9.35 13.07 -28.13
N GLY A 14 10.51 13.29 -28.72
CA GLY A 14 10.80 12.95 -30.11
C GLY A 14 11.23 11.49 -30.34
N THR A 15 11.31 10.68 -29.29
CA THR A 15 11.77 9.28 -29.35
C THR A 15 10.59 8.31 -29.48
N TRP A 16 10.84 7.14 -30.07
CA TRP A 16 9.84 6.07 -30.15
C TRP A 16 9.38 5.66 -28.75
N GLU A 17 10.32 5.53 -27.82
CA GLU A 17 10.10 5.09 -26.44
C GLU A 17 9.08 6.00 -25.75
N TYR A 18 9.25 7.32 -25.89
CA TYR A 18 8.31 8.28 -25.35
C TYR A 18 6.94 8.20 -26.02
N GLN A 19 6.90 8.21 -27.37
CA GLN A 19 5.64 8.24 -28.11
C GLN A 19 4.76 7.02 -27.82
N TRP A 20 5.39 5.84 -27.71
CA TRP A 20 4.70 4.63 -27.32
C TRP A 20 4.14 4.71 -25.90
N PHE A 21 4.98 5.08 -24.92
CA PHE A 21 4.54 5.17 -23.53
C PHE A 21 3.45 6.24 -23.34
N ALA A 22 3.58 7.38 -24.02
CA ALA A 22 2.55 8.42 -24.03
C ALA A 22 1.22 7.92 -24.60
N SER A 23 1.26 7.07 -25.62
CA SER A 23 0.07 6.43 -26.19
C SER A 23 -0.55 5.44 -25.20
N VAL A 24 0.26 4.67 -24.45
CA VAL A 24 -0.21 3.82 -23.35
C VAL A 24 -0.90 4.64 -22.26
N VAL A 25 -0.33 5.77 -21.84
CA VAL A 25 -0.96 6.67 -20.85
C VAL A 25 -2.29 7.21 -21.39
N THR A 26 -2.30 7.73 -22.61
CA THR A 26 -3.53 8.26 -23.25
C THR A 26 -4.63 7.20 -23.30
N LYS A 27 -4.32 5.96 -23.69
CA LYS A 27 -5.29 4.87 -23.70
C LYS A 27 -5.73 4.45 -22.31
N THR A 28 -4.82 4.49 -21.34
CA THR A 28 -5.15 4.24 -19.94
C THR A 28 -6.15 5.27 -19.41
N GLU A 29 -5.98 6.55 -19.74
CA GLU A 29 -6.93 7.63 -19.41
C GLU A 29 -8.29 7.43 -20.11
N GLU A 30 -8.28 7.07 -21.39
CA GLU A 30 -9.51 6.78 -22.16
C GLU A 30 -10.33 5.66 -21.51
N PHE A 31 -9.71 4.53 -21.17
CA PHE A 31 -10.40 3.39 -20.57
C PHE A 31 -10.80 3.62 -19.11
N ALA A 32 -10.04 4.45 -18.37
CA ALA A 32 -10.39 4.84 -17.02
C ALA A 32 -11.44 5.95 -16.94
N GLY A 33 -11.67 6.68 -18.05
CA GLY A 33 -12.60 7.81 -18.09
C GLY A 33 -12.14 9.03 -17.28
N ARG A 34 -10.84 9.13 -16.96
CA ARG A 34 -10.27 10.23 -16.16
C ARG A 34 -8.83 10.54 -16.56
N PRO A 35 -8.38 11.81 -16.46
CA PRO A 35 -7.02 12.18 -16.79
C PRO A 35 -6.01 11.63 -15.79
N SER A 36 -4.77 11.46 -16.24
CA SER A 36 -3.62 11.19 -15.38
C SER A 36 -3.01 12.48 -14.86
N HIS A 37 -2.24 12.34 -13.79
CA HIS A 37 -1.41 13.40 -13.23
C HIS A 37 0.00 13.42 -13.85
N TRP A 38 0.21 12.64 -14.93
CA TRP A 38 1.52 12.58 -15.59
C TRP A 38 1.85 13.94 -16.21
N ASN A 39 2.99 14.52 -15.82
CA ASN A 39 3.42 15.84 -16.28
C ASN A 39 4.12 15.81 -17.65
N GLY A 40 4.12 14.66 -18.32
CA GLY A 40 4.75 14.46 -19.63
C GLY A 40 6.27 14.26 -19.58
N ARG A 41 6.90 14.15 -18.40
CA ARG A 41 8.32 13.83 -18.27
C ARG A 41 8.51 12.33 -18.03
N LEU A 42 9.36 11.71 -18.84
CA LEU A 42 9.66 10.28 -18.79
C LEU A 42 11.17 10.08 -18.64
N TYR A 43 11.58 9.19 -17.74
CA TYR A 43 12.98 8.87 -17.48
C TYR A 43 13.21 7.37 -17.58
N ASP A 44 14.46 6.98 -17.84
CA ASP A 44 14.86 5.58 -17.73
C ASP A 44 14.86 5.13 -16.26
N GLN A 45 14.35 3.93 -15.99
CA GLN A 45 14.40 3.30 -14.66
C GLN A 45 15.58 2.31 -14.61
N PRO A 46 16.66 2.63 -13.88
CA PRO A 46 17.75 1.67 -13.68
C PRO A 46 17.35 0.56 -12.70
N GLY A 47 17.95 -0.61 -12.89
CA GLY A 47 17.81 -1.77 -12.01
C GLY A 47 16.56 -2.61 -12.30
N ALA A 48 16.21 -3.47 -11.35
CA ALA A 48 15.19 -4.52 -11.52
C ALA A 48 13.73 -4.03 -11.41
N ILE A 49 13.51 -2.72 -11.20
CA ILE A 49 12.16 -2.16 -11.08
C ILE A 49 11.69 -1.75 -12.47
N ALA A 50 10.45 -2.08 -12.83
CA ALA A 50 9.93 -1.77 -14.15
C ALA A 50 9.62 -0.28 -14.37
N GLY A 51 9.37 0.49 -13.32
CA GLY A 51 9.08 1.93 -13.38
C GLY A 51 8.38 2.44 -12.12
N VAL A 52 8.33 3.75 -11.93
CA VAL A 52 7.60 4.42 -10.83
C VAL A 52 6.90 5.70 -11.33
N ILE A 53 5.87 6.13 -10.61
CA ILE A 53 5.31 7.48 -10.70
C ILE A 53 5.88 8.29 -9.53
N GLU A 54 6.51 9.42 -9.81
CA GLU A 54 7.06 10.33 -8.81
C GLU A 54 5.99 11.33 -8.32
N ALA A 55 6.21 11.92 -7.16
CA ALA A 55 5.28 12.86 -6.55
C ALA A 55 5.08 14.16 -7.37
N ASP A 56 6.07 14.52 -8.21
CA ASP A 56 5.97 15.67 -9.11
C ASP A 56 5.19 15.36 -10.41
N GLY A 57 4.67 14.13 -10.54
CA GLY A 57 3.96 13.64 -11.71
C GLY A 57 4.88 13.15 -12.83
N SER A 58 6.20 13.11 -12.65
CA SER A 58 7.09 12.48 -13.62
C SER A 58 7.07 10.96 -13.49
N MET A 59 7.42 10.25 -14.57
CA MET A 59 7.44 8.79 -14.57
C MET A 59 8.81 8.26 -14.97
N THR A 60 9.18 7.12 -14.38
CA THR A 60 10.30 6.31 -14.85
C THR A 60 9.77 5.01 -15.48
N ILE A 61 10.47 4.48 -16.47
CA ILE A 61 10.15 3.19 -17.09
C ILE A 61 11.44 2.49 -17.50
N SER A 62 11.53 1.18 -17.25
CA SER A 62 12.74 0.41 -17.50
C SER A 62 12.91 0.14 -18.98
N ARG A 63 14.05 0.56 -19.54
CA ARG A 63 14.39 0.22 -20.92
C ARG A 63 14.52 -1.29 -21.13
N GLU A 64 15.28 -1.95 -20.27
CA GLU A 64 15.57 -3.39 -20.35
C GLU A 64 14.32 -4.25 -20.18
N HIS A 65 13.45 -3.91 -19.24
CA HIS A 65 12.32 -4.76 -18.86
C HIS A 65 10.99 -4.38 -19.54
N VAL A 66 10.89 -3.18 -20.13
CA VAL A 66 9.64 -2.70 -20.75
C VAL A 66 9.86 -2.18 -22.17
N LEU A 67 10.69 -1.16 -22.38
CA LEU A 67 10.75 -0.48 -23.68
C LEU A 67 11.35 -1.35 -24.79
N ASP A 68 12.46 -2.03 -24.53
CA ASP A 68 13.13 -2.88 -25.52
C ASP A 68 12.33 -4.15 -25.83
N PRO A 69 11.73 -4.86 -24.84
CA PRO A 69 10.82 -5.96 -25.12
C PRO A 69 9.53 -5.54 -25.85
N ALA A 70 9.05 -4.31 -25.67
CA ALA A 70 7.88 -3.81 -26.40
C ALA A 70 8.19 -3.49 -27.87
N ARG A 71 9.37 -2.92 -28.17
CA ARG A 71 9.74 -2.38 -29.48
C ARG A 71 9.39 -3.26 -30.69
N PRO A 72 9.68 -4.58 -30.70
CA PRO A 72 9.33 -5.43 -31.85
C PRO A 72 7.83 -5.39 -32.18
N GLY A 73 6.97 -5.39 -31.16
CA GLY A 73 5.50 -5.46 -31.32
C GLY A 73 4.84 -4.22 -31.91
N TYR A 74 5.59 -3.13 -31.98
CA TYR A 74 5.14 -1.83 -32.49
C TYR A 74 6.02 -1.32 -33.64
N THR A 75 6.90 -2.17 -34.18
CA THR A 75 7.70 -1.87 -35.37
C THR A 75 6.94 -2.29 -36.63
N GLU A 76 6.66 -1.33 -37.51
CA GLU A 76 5.93 -1.56 -38.76
C GLU A 76 6.65 -2.59 -39.66
N GLY A 77 5.89 -3.56 -40.18
CA GLY A 77 6.40 -4.60 -41.07
C GLY A 77 7.24 -5.70 -40.40
N HIS A 78 7.47 -5.63 -39.08
CA HIS A 78 8.16 -6.69 -38.35
C HIS A 78 7.20 -7.84 -38.02
N SER A 79 7.54 -9.05 -38.46
CA SER A 79 6.78 -10.25 -38.10
C SER A 79 7.36 -10.86 -36.81
N LEU A 80 6.56 -10.87 -35.75
CA LEU A 80 7.04 -11.38 -34.45
C LEU A 80 7.18 -12.90 -34.43
N THR A 81 8.28 -13.33 -33.83
CA THR A 81 8.42 -14.68 -33.29
C THR A 81 7.40 -14.93 -32.16
N HIS A 82 7.32 -16.18 -31.71
CA HIS A 82 6.50 -16.52 -30.55
C HIS A 82 7.00 -15.78 -29.29
N ASP A 83 8.31 -15.83 -29.03
CA ASP A 83 8.90 -15.22 -27.82
C ASP A 83 8.76 -13.69 -27.81
N GLU A 84 8.95 -13.03 -28.96
CA GLU A 84 8.76 -11.58 -29.08
C GLU A 84 7.30 -11.17 -28.79
N ARG A 85 6.31 -11.97 -29.17
CA ARG A 85 4.89 -11.71 -28.84
C ARG A 85 4.66 -11.69 -27.35
N TYR A 86 5.14 -12.70 -26.63
CA TYR A 86 4.98 -12.77 -25.18
C TYR A 86 5.79 -11.68 -24.46
N ALA A 87 6.99 -11.38 -24.93
CA ALA A 87 7.81 -10.30 -24.39
C ALA A 87 7.13 -8.93 -24.56
N ALA A 88 6.62 -8.63 -25.76
CA ALA A 88 5.90 -7.38 -26.03
C ALA A 88 4.56 -7.30 -25.29
N GLY A 89 3.84 -8.41 -25.15
CA GLY A 89 2.62 -8.51 -24.34
C GLY A 89 2.90 -8.23 -22.86
N GLY A 90 3.92 -8.86 -22.27
CA GLY A 90 4.34 -8.63 -20.89
C GLY A 90 4.83 -7.20 -20.63
N ALA A 91 5.56 -6.61 -21.58
CA ALA A 91 5.98 -5.21 -21.48
C ALA A 91 4.81 -4.24 -21.58
N THR A 92 3.90 -4.44 -22.52
CA THR A 92 2.69 -3.60 -22.67
C THR A 92 1.86 -3.66 -21.40
N ARG A 93 1.71 -4.85 -20.83
CA ARG A 93 1.05 -5.06 -19.55
C ARG A 93 1.66 -4.22 -18.43
N MET A 94 2.99 -4.29 -18.27
CA MET A 94 3.69 -3.55 -17.24
C MET A 94 3.61 -2.03 -17.48
N ALA A 95 3.64 -1.58 -18.73
CA ALA A 95 3.44 -0.17 -19.06
C ALA A 95 2.03 0.31 -18.68
N VAL A 96 0.97 -0.47 -18.96
CA VAL A 96 -0.40 -0.18 -18.53
C VAL A 96 -0.50 -0.16 -17.00
N PHE A 97 0.12 -1.11 -16.31
CA PHE A 97 0.17 -1.16 -14.85
C PHE A 97 0.77 0.14 -14.27
N ARG A 98 1.89 0.61 -14.84
CA ARG A 98 2.54 1.86 -14.40
C ARG A 98 1.75 3.10 -14.78
N ALA A 99 1.18 3.15 -15.99
CA ALA A 99 0.30 4.22 -16.42
C ALA A 99 -0.94 4.31 -15.52
N ARG A 100 -1.50 3.19 -15.05
CA ARG A 100 -2.64 3.21 -14.13
C ARG A 100 -2.30 3.87 -12.80
N ALA A 101 -1.06 3.76 -12.31
CA ALA A 101 -0.65 4.41 -11.08
C ALA A 101 -0.71 5.95 -11.17
N SER A 102 -0.53 6.53 -12.37
CA SER A 102 -0.64 7.98 -12.58
C SER A 102 -2.08 8.51 -12.61
N LEU A 103 -3.10 7.64 -12.50
CA LEU A 103 -4.51 8.05 -12.36
C LEU A 103 -4.89 8.33 -10.90
N SER A 104 -4.14 7.82 -9.93
CA SER A 104 -4.44 7.97 -8.50
C SER A 104 -3.95 9.34 -8.00
N ALA A 105 -4.87 10.19 -7.51
CA ALA A 105 -4.49 11.40 -6.78
C ALA A 105 -3.84 11.01 -5.45
N LEU A 106 -2.73 11.67 -5.08
CA LEU A 106 -1.97 11.31 -3.88
C LEU A 106 -2.75 11.67 -2.59
N GLY A 107 -3.35 12.86 -2.56
CA GLY A 107 -4.00 13.40 -1.36
C GLY A 107 -3.02 13.96 -0.33
N ASP A 108 -3.56 14.43 0.79
CA ASP A 108 -2.79 14.83 1.97
C ASP A 108 -2.58 13.62 2.87
N ASP A 109 -1.32 13.21 3.04
CA ASP A 109 -0.92 12.09 3.90
C ASP A 109 -0.54 12.51 5.33
N THR A 110 -0.65 13.81 5.65
CA THR A 110 -0.48 14.34 7.01
C THR A 110 -1.79 14.39 7.80
N GLY A 111 -2.92 14.17 7.12
CA GLY A 111 -4.24 14.16 7.73
C GLY A 111 -4.44 13.03 8.76
N PRO A 112 -5.34 13.19 9.75
CA PRO A 112 -5.62 12.17 10.75
C PRO A 112 -5.99 10.82 10.13
N GLY A 113 -5.24 9.78 10.50
CA GLY A 113 -5.47 8.43 9.99
C GLY A 113 -5.16 8.27 8.51
N ALA A 114 -4.47 9.18 7.85
CA ALA A 114 -4.02 8.96 6.48
C ALA A 114 -3.00 7.80 6.42
N SER A 115 -3.00 7.05 5.33
CA SER A 115 -1.91 6.12 5.01
C SER A 115 -0.79 6.88 4.29
N PRO A 116 0.46 6.86 4.79
CA PRO A 116 1.58 7.49 4.12
C PRO A 116 1.76 6.96 2.69
N ILE A 117 2.04 7.85 1.74
CA ILE A 117 2.30 7.42 0.37
C ILE A 117 3.61 6.64 0.31
N GLY A 118 3.56 5.44 -0.28
CA GLY A 118 4.68 4.50 -0.33
C GLY A 118 4.81 3.61 0.91
N SER A 119 3.88 3.70 1.87
CA SER A 119 3.76 2.69 2.93
C SER A 119 3.43 1.31 2.34
N LEU A 120 3.66 0.25 3.09
CA LEU A 120 3.52 -1.12 2.59
C LEU A 120 2.07 -1.46 2.24
N GLU A 121 1.11 -1.02 3.05
CA GLU A 121 -0.32 -1.18 2.77
C GLU A 121 -0.78 -0.40 1.55
N ASP A 122 -0.19 0.77 1.32
CA ASP A 122 -0.45 1.64 0.20
C ASP A 122 0.10 1.05 -1.11
N ILE A 123 1.34 0.54 -1.08
CA ILE A 123 1.93 -0.22 -2.20
C ILE A 123 1.07 -1.45 -2.52
N ALA A 124 0.65 -2.20 -1.51
CA ALA A 124 -0.17 -3.39 -1.70
C ALA A 124 -1.51 -3.06 -2.37
N LEU A 125 -2.22 -2.05 -1.86
CA LEU A 125 -3.52 -1.64 -2.40
C LEU A 125 -3.40 -1.06 -3.83
N GLU A 126 -2.46 -0.15 -4.09
CA GLU A 126 -2.28 0.40 -5.43
C GLU A 126 -1.88 -0.68 -6.43
N SER A 127 -1.00 -1.61 -6.03
CA SER A 127 -0.56 -2.67 -6.93
C SER A 127 -1.72 -3.59 -7.30
N ALA A 128 -2.58 -3.94 -6.34
CA ALA A 128 -3.78 -4.73 -6.61
C ALA A 128 -4.78 -4.02 -7.55
N LEU A 129 -5.00 -2.71 -7.35
CA LEU A 129 -5.87 -1.91 -8.21
C LEU A 129 -5.30 -1.76 -9.63
N ALA A 130 -3.98 -1.57 -9.75
CA ALA A 130 -3.29 -1.53 -11.02
C ALA A 130 -3.32 -2.88 -11.75
N ASP A 131 -3.12 -3.99 -11.04
CA ASP A 131 -3.24 -5.35 -11.60
C ASP A 131 -4.65 -5.63 -12.12
N ARG A 132 -5.69 -5.27 -11.36
CA ARG A 132 -7.08 -5.47 -11.77
C ARG A 132 -7.41 -4.65 -13.02
N PHE A 133 -7.02 -3.39 -13.06
CA PHE A 133 -7.20 -2.53 -14.23
C PHE A 133 -6.48 -3.12 -15.45
N THR A 134 -5.23 -3.52 -15.26
CA THR A 134 -4.39 -4.09 -16.32
C THR A 134 -4.96 -5.42 -16.83
N SER A 135 -5.48 -6.27 -15.95
CA SER A 135 -6.15 -7.52 -16.33
C SER A 135 -7.43 -7.25 -17.12
N THR A 136 -8.17 -6.19 -16.77
CA THR A 136 -9.43 -5.83 -17.42
C THR A 136 -9.24 -5.17 -18.78
N TYR A 137 -8.25 -4.27 -18.90
CA TYR A 137 -8.09 -3.38 -20.06
C TYR A 137 -6.78 -3.54 -20.82
N GLY A 138 -5.77 -4.23 -20.27
CA GLY A 138 -4.43 -4.32 -20.86
C GLY A 138 -4.43 -4.91 -22.27
N GLY A 139 -5.21 -5.97 -22.52
CA GLY A 139 -5.37 -6.54 -23.86
C GLY A 139 -6.01 -5.56 -24.85
N ARG A 140 -7.08 -4.87 -24.43
CA ARG A 140 -7.77 -3.87 -25.27
C ARG A 140 -6.89 -2.65 -25.57
N ILE A 141 -6.08 -2.23 -24.60
CA ILE A 141 -5.09 -1.17 -24.79
C ILE A 141 -4.03 -1.64 -25.80
N ALA A 142 -3.49 -2.85 -25.67
CA ALA A 142 -2.55 -3.41 -26.64
C ALA A 142 -3.12 -3.45 -28.07
N GLU A 143 -4.34 -3.99 -28.23
CA GLU A 143 -5.08 -4.04 -29.51
C GLU A 143 -5.31 -2.65 -30.12
N SER A 144 -5.41 -1.59 -29.30
CA SER A 144 -5.60 -0.22 -29.77
C SER A 144 -4.30 0.45 -30.26
N LEU A 145 -3.15 -0.12 -29.90
CA LEU A 145 -1.82 0.43 -30.17
C LEU A 145 -1.08 -0.33 -31.28
N THR A 146 -1.46 -1.57 -31.58
CA THR A 146 -0.87 -2.38 -32.65
C THR A 146 -1.88 -3.38 -33.21
N GLU A 147 -1.76 -3.68 -34.51
CA GLU A 147 -2.54 -4.76 -35.17
C GLU A 147 -1.96 -6.15 -34.87
N GLN A 148 -0.78 -6.21 -34.24
CA GLN A 148 -0.12 -7.47 -33.90
C GLN A 148 -0.81 -8.13 -32.70
N ASP A 149 -1.01 -9.44 -32.78
CA ASP A 149 -1.59 -10.21 -31.68
C ASP A 149 -0.56 -10.38 -30.54
N LEU A 150 -0.76 -9.60 -29.46
CA LEU A 150 0.07 -9.62 -28.26
C LEU A 150 -0.67 -10.31 -27.11
N PRO A 151 -0.21 -11.49 -26.64
CA PRO A 151 -0.80 -12.14 -25.49
C PRO A 151 -0.46 -11.37 -24.21
N VAL A 152 -1.39 -10.52 -23.77
CA VAL A 152 -1.32 -9.84 -22.48
C VAL A 152 -1.84 -10.82 -21.42
N ASP A 153 -0.92 -11.51 -20.73
CA ASP A 153 -1.28 -12.49 -19.70
C ASP A 153 -2.11 -11.85 -18.57
N SER A 154 -3.19 -12.53 -18.20
CA SER A 154 -4.11 -12.16 -17.13
C SER A 154 -3.58 -12.42 -15.71
N PHE A 155 -2.51 -13.21 -15.56
CA PHE A 155 -1.99 -13.58 -14.23
C PHE A 155 -1.39 -12.38 -13.48
N PRO A 156 -1.87 -11.95 -12.32
CA PRO A 156 -1.45 -10.70 -11.65
C PRO A 156 0.06 -10.60 -11.40
N ALA A 157 0.61 -9.38 -11.46
CA ALA A 157 2.03 -9.11 -11.26
C ALA A 157 2.37 -9.18 -9.77
N PHE A 158 1.37 -8.86 -8.94
CA PHE A 158 1.37 -8.95 -7.50
C PHE A 158 0.21 -9.85 -7.02
N PRO A 159 0.31 -11.18 -7.18
CA PRO A 159 -0.77 -12.12 -6.89
C PRO A 159 -1.24 -12.14 -5.43
N ALA A 160 -0.36 -12.00 -4.44
CA ALA A 160 -0.79 -11.98 -3.04
C ALA A 160 -1.61 -10.72 -2.77
N TYR A 161 -1.12 -9.55 -3.21
CA TYR A 161 -1.82 -8.28 -3.06
C TYR A 161 -3.16 -8.26 -3.78
N THR A 162 -3.19 -8.69 -5.05
CA THR A 162 -4.41 -8.75 -5.87
C THR A 162 -5.46 -9.67 -5.25
N THR A 163 -5.07 -10.89 -4.89
CA THR A 163 -5.99 -11.87 -4.28
C THR A 163 -6.54 -11.38 -2.94
N ALA A 164 -5.67 -10.83 -2.10
CA ALA A 164 -6.08 -10.32 -0.80
C ALA A 164 -7.06 -9.15 -0.94
N THR A 165 -6.77 -8.20 -1.82
CA THR A 165 -7.64 -7.05 -2.06
C THR A 165 -8.99 -7.49 -2.58
N ASP A 166 -9.05 -8.38 -3.58
CA ASP A 166 -10.33 -8.90 -4.11
C ASP A 166 -11.17 -9.62 -3.05
N ARG A 167 -10.51 -10.40 -2.18
CA ARG A 167 -11.18 -11.06 -1.05
C ARG A 167 -11.67 -10.05 -0.03
N LEU A 168 -10.87 -9.05 0.34
CA LEU A 168 -11.28 -7.97 1.26
C LEU A 168 -12.47 -7.18 0.71
N MET A 169 -12.47 -6.81 -0.57
CA MET A 169 -13.61 -6.10 -1.17
C MET A 169 -14.90 -6.92 -1.10
N SER A 170 -14.79 -8.24 -1.22
CA SER A 170 -15.93 -9.16 -1.08
C SER A 170 -16.40 -9.28 0.38
N SER A 171 -15.47 -9.41 1.33
CA SER A 171 -15.81 -9.51 2.75
C SER A 171 -16.40 -8.22 3.31
N LEU A 172 -15.88 -7.07 2.87
CA LEU A 172 -16.31 -5.75 3.32
C LEU A 172 -17.64 -5.29 2.70
N SER A 173 -18.22 -6.06 1.77
CA SER A 173 -19.48 -5.68 1.12
C SER A 173 -20.64 -5.55 2.11
N ARG A 174 -20.74 -6.47 3.09
CA ARG A 174 -21.78 -6.42 4.12
C ARG A 174 -21.63 -5.21 5.05
N PRO A 175 -20.47 -4.95 5.68
CA PRO A 175 -20.35 -3.82 6.59
C PRO A 175 -20.44 -2.46 5.88
N THR A 176 -20.04 -2.35 4.61
CA THR A 176 -20.09 -1.09 3.85
C THR A 176 -21.42 -0.84 3.11
N ASP A 177 -22.29 -1.85 3.02
CA ASP A 177 -23.49 -1.83 2.15
C ASP A 177 -23.16 -1.37 0.72
N LEU A 178 -22.05 -1.90 0.19
CA LEU A 178 -21.59 -1.69 -1.18
C LEU A 178 -21.22 -3.04 -1.79
N GLY A 179 -21.53 -3.25 -3.06
CA GLY A 179 -21.01 -4.39 -3.79
C GLY A 179 -19.48 -4.31 -3.93
N PRO A 180 -18.78 -5.42 -4.20
CA PRO A 180 -17.32 -5.41 -4.35
C PRO A 180 -16.85 -4.47 -5.47
N GLY A 181 -17.64 -4.31 -6.52
CA GLY A 181 -17.35 -3.36 -7.61
C GLY A 181 -17.43 -1.92 -7.14
N GLU A 182 -18.54 -1.55 -6.50
CA GLU A 182 -18.80 -0.20 -6.00
C GLU A 182 -17.80 0.23 -4.94
N LEU A 183 -17.40 -0.68 -4.05
CA LEU A 183 -16.36 -0.40 -3.06
C LEU A 183 -15.01 -0.13 -3.74
N ARG A 184 -14.69 -0.85 -4.82
CA ARG A 184 -13.47 -0.55 -5.57
C ARG A 184 -13.56 0.78 -6.30
N ASP A 185 -14.69 1.09 -6.93
CA ASP A 185 -14.90 2.38 -7.60
C ASP A 185 -14.79 3.55 -6.59
N LEU A 186 -15.32 3.36 -5.38
CA LEU A 186 -15.14 4.29 -4.26
C LEU A 186 -13.66 4.49 -3.94
N LEU A 187 -12.90 3.41 -3.75
CA LEU A 187 -11.46 3.50 -3.49
C LEU A 187 -10.72 4.18 -4.64
N GLU A 188 -11.04 3.85 -5.88
CA GLU A 188 -10.37 4.43 -7.04
C GLU A 188 -10.65 5.93 -7.17
N SER A 189 -11.84 6.40 -6.79
CA SER A 189 -12.22 7.81 -6.74
C SER A 189 -11.71 8.56 -5.51
N THR A 190 -11.19 7.83 -4.51
CA THR A 190 -10.64 8.40 -3.28
C THR A 190 -9.14 8.64 -3.43
N ASP A 191 -8.69 9.78 -2.90
CA ASP A 191 -7.27 10.08 -2.73
C ASP A 191 -6.54 8.93 -2.04
N ARG A 192 -5.36 8.60 -2.56
CA ARG A 192 -4.57 7.43 -2.17
C ARG A 192 -4.36 7.35 -0.66
N SER A 193 -4.01 8.47 -0.03
CA SER A 193 -3.79 8.55 1.43
C SER A 193 -5.05 8.28 2.28
N GLN A 194 -6.26 8.43 1.70
CA GLN A 194 -7.54 8.34 2.42
C GLN A 194 -8.32 7.05 2.14
N ARG A 195 -7.81 6.15 1.31
CA ARG A 195 -8.52 4.93 0.85
C ARG A 195 -8.96 4.00 1.98
N PHE A 196 -8.17 3.86 3.05
CA PHE A 196 -8.63 3.06 4.19
C PHE A 196 -9.67 3.82 5.02
N ASN A 197 -9.52 5.13 5.17
CA ASN A 197 -10.45 5.96 5.92
C ASN A 197 -11.84 5.96 5.30
N VAL A 198 -11.95 6.04 3.97
CA VAL A 198 -13.26 6.01 3.31
C VAL A 198 -14.00 4.69 3.52
N ILE A 199 -13.29 3.56 3.68
CA ILE A 199 -13.91 2.28 4.07
C ILE A 199 -14.48 2.41 5.48
N ALA A 200 -13.67 2.90 6.43
CA ALA A 200 -14.10 3.04 7.82
C ALA A 200 -15.26 4.03 7.97
N ASP A 201 -15.23 5.17 7.27
CA ASP A 201 -16.32 6.14 7.26
C ASP A 201 -17.60 5.50 6.73
N ARG A 202 -17.53 4.75 5.61
CA ARG A 202 -18.68 4.05 5.06
C ARG A 202 -19.26 3.02 6.04
N VAL A 203 -18.41 2.31 6.77
CA VAL A 203 -18.83 1.37 7.81
C VAL A 203 -19.45 2.11 8.99
N ILE A 204 -18.85 3.20 9.47
CA ILE A 204 -19.40 4.02 10.56
C ILE A 204 -20.79 4.53 10.18
N GLU A 205 -20.95 5.11 9.00
CA GLU A 205 -22.24 5.61 8.49
C GLU A 205 -23.31 4.52 8.43
N THR A 206 -22.97 3.37 7.83
CA THR A 206 -23.92 2.30 7.56
C THR A 206 -24.28 1.51 8.81
N GLN A 207 -23.28 1.24 9.66
CA GLN A 207 -23.38 0.26 10.73
C GLN A 207 -23.56 0.87 12.10
N LEU A 208 -23.21 2.14 12.28
CA LEU A 208 -23.30 2.89 13.55
C LEU A 208 -24.22 4.12 13.39
N GLY A 209 -24.10 4.87 12.29
CA GLY A 209 -24.92 6.03 11.97
C GLY A 209 -24.89 7.09 13.09
N ASP A 210 -26.06 7.61 13.43
CA ASP A 210 -26.22 8.68 14.42
C ASP A 210 -25.93 8.25 15.88
N ARG A 211 -25.62 6.97 16.12
CA ARG A 211 -25.22 6.49 17.46
C ARG A 211 -23.82 6.97 17.87
N VAL A 212 -23.00 7.38 16.91
CA VAL A 212 -21.62 7.81 17.12
C VAL A 212 -21.54 9.32 17.03
N PRO A 213 -21.10 10.01 18.10
CA PRO A 213 -20.79 11.43 18.06
C PRO A 213 -19.69 11.75 17.06
N GLU A 214 -19.76 12.92 16.43
CA GLU A 214 -18.75 13.37 15.46
C GLU A 214 -17.33 13.39 16.07
N SER A 215 -17.22 13.79 17.34
CA SER A 215 -15.98 13.81 18.12
C SER A 215 -15.28 12.45 18.21
N HIS A 216 -16.00 11.34 18.03
CA HIS A 216 -15.44 9.99 18.15
C HIS A 216 -15.01 9.40 16.80
N ARG A 217 -15.42 10.01 15.67
CA ARG A 217 -15.25 9.39 14.34
C ARG A 217 -13.79 9.24 13.93
N ASP A 218 -12.92 10.20 14.28
CA ASP A 218 -11.48 10.10 14.03
C ASP A 218 -10.87 8.87 14.71
N GLN A 219 -11.21 8.63 15.97
CA GLN A 219 -10.71 7.49 16.72
C GLN A 219 -11.24 6.17 16.14
N LEU A 220 -12.53 6.10 15.84
CA LEU A 220 -13.13 4.90 15.25
C LEU A 220 -12.56 4.58 13.86
N ARG A 221 -12.22 5.59 13.05
CA ARG A 221 -11.49 5.38 11.80
C ARG A 221 -10.15 4.67 12.06
N GLN A 222 -9.38 5.13 13.03
CA GLN A 222 -8.09 4.49 13.36
C GLN A 222 -8.29 3.04 13.82
N ASP A 223 -9.25 2.80 14.72
CA ASP A 223 -9.53 1.48 15.27
C ASP A 223 -10.00 0.48 14.20
N LEU A 224 -10.82 0.92 13.24
CA LEU A 224 -11.31 0.08 12.14
C LEU A 224 -10.26 -0.15 11.04
N THR A 225 -9.50 0.88 10.68
CA THR A 225 -8.51 0.80 9.57
C THR A 225 -7.26 0.02 9.93
N GLY A 226 -6.91 -0.09 11.22
CA GLY A 226 -5.69 -0.79 11.67
C GLY A 226 -5.56 -2.22 11.15
N SER A 227 -6.65 -3.00 11.22
CA SER A 227 -6.68 -4.38 10.71
C SER A 227 -6.45 -4.46 9.20
N LEU A 228 -7.06 -3.56 8.42
CA LEU A 228 -6.93 -3.49 6.97
C LEU A 228 -5.50 -3.15 6.54
N ARG A 229 -4.89 -2.13 7.17
CA ARG A 229 -3.51 -1.72 6.89
C ARG A 229 -2.53 -2.83 7.21
N ARG A 230 -2.68 -3.48 8.37
CA ARG A 230 -1.81 -4.59 8.76
C ARG A 230 -1.99 -5.81 7.88
N GLY A 231 -3.23 -6.15 7.52
CA GLY A 231 -3.56 -7.24 6.60
C GLY A 231 -2.79 -7.15 5.29
N LEU A 232 -2.83 -5.97 4.67
CA LEU A 232 -2.20 -5.73 3.37
C LEU A 232 -0.69 -5.51 3.48
N SER A 233 -0.21 -4.71 4.44
CA SER A 233 1.24 -4.56 4.66
C SER A 233 1.89 -5.90 4.98
N GLY A 234 1.16 -6.77 5.70
CA GLY A 234 1.37 -8.21 5.96
C GLY A 234 1.94 -9.02 4.80
N LEU A 235 1.51 -8.69 3.59
CA LEU A 235 1.76 -9.44 2.36
C LEU A 235 3.11 -9.17 1.72
N THR A 236 3.81 -8.12 2.15
CA THR A 236 5.01 -7.65 1.43
C THR A 236 6.10 -8.70 1.32
N MET A 237 6.47 -9.39 2.39
CA MET A 237 7.52 -10.42 2.27
C MET A 237 7.11 -11.58 1.37
N THR A 238 5.84 -12.00 1.44
CA THR A 238 5.29 -13.06 0.59
C THR A 238 5.31 -12.65 -0.87
N GLU A 239 4.91 -11.41 -1.16
CA GLU A 239 4.83 -10.87 -2.50
C GLU A 239 6.23 -10.70 -3.12
N TRP A 240 7.19 -10.18 -2.37
CA TRP A 240 8.53 -9.88 -2.88
C TRP A 240 9.50 -11.06 -2.81
N SER A 241 9.15 -12.16 -2.13
CA SER A 241 9.96 -13.38 -2.12
C SER A 241 9.94 -14.05 -3.50
N GLN A 242 11.14 -14.28 -4.03
CA GLN A 242 11.42 -15.07 -5.24
C GLN A 242 11.39 -16.58 -4.93
N LEU A 243 11.61 -16.95 -3.67
CA LEU A 243 11.50 -18.34 -3.20
C LEU A 243 10.05 -18.81 -3.03
N THR A 244 9.08 -17.89 -2.99
CA THR A 244 7.67 -18.22 -2.87
C THR A 244 7.05 -18.42 -4.24
N HIS A 245 6.61 -19.66 -4.53
CA HIS A 245 5.92 -19.98 -5.78
C HIS A 245 4.64 -19.13 -5.95
N GLN A 246 4.34 -18.73 -7.19
CA GLN A 246 3.22 -17.84 -7.52
C GLN A 246 1.86 -18.37 -7.01
N GLY A 247 1.60 -19.67 -7.14
CA GLY A 247 0.39 -20.29 -6.59
C GLY A 247 0.29 -20.21 -5.06
N SER A 248 1.42 -20.23 -4.36
CA SER A 248 1.44 -20.03 -2.90
C SER A 248 1.11 -18.59 -2.54
N LYS A 249 1.60 -17.61 -3.30
CA LYS A 249 1.28 -16.18 -3.09
C LYS A 249 -0.23 -15.92 -3.15
N LEU A 250 -0.96 -16.57 -4.07
CA LEU A 250 -2.42 -16.50 -4.14
C LEU A 250 -3.08 -17.02 -2.86
N ASN A 251 -2.71 -18.22 -2.42
CA ASN A 251 -3.28 -18.83 -1.20
C ASN A 251 -3.00 -17.97 0.04
N TRP A 252 -1.77 -17.47 0.15
CA TRP A 252 -1.37 -16.57 1.23
C TRP A 252 -2.15 -15.25 1.22
N GLY A 253 -2.35 -14.65 0.05
CA GLY A 253 -3.20 -13.47 -0.12
C GLY A 253 -4.63 -13.72 0.35
N HIS A 254 -5.20 -14.87 -0.04
CA HIS A 254 -6.54 -15.27 0.38
C HIS A 254 -6.66 -15.43 1.90
N ASP A 255 -5.76 -16.21 2.51
CA ASP A 255 -5.75 -16.47 3.95
C ASP A 255 -5.59 -15.19 4.78
N ALA A 256 -4.67 -14.30 4.35
CA ALA A 256 -4.46 -13.01 5.02
C ALA A 256 -5.74 -12.16 4.99
N ALA A 257 -6.42 -12.09 3.85
CA ALA A 257 -7.65 -11.34 3.72
C ALA A 257 -8.82 -11.93 4.55
N GLU A 258 -8.93 -13.24 4.66
CA GLU A 258 -9.93 -13.87 5.53
C GLU A 258 -9.69 -13.54 7.00
N LEU A 259 -8.45 -13.65 7.45
CA LEU A 259 -8.09 -13.32 8.82
C LEU A 259 -8.34 -11.83 9.10
N THR A 260 -7.88 -10.93 8.22
CA THR A 260 -8.13 -9.49 8.34
C THR A 260 -9.62 -9.16 8.38
N ALA A 261 -10.44 -9.82 7.55
CA ALA A 261 -11.89 -9.62 7.57
C ALA A 261 -12.54 -10.08 8.88
N ILE A 262 -12.12 -11.23 9.43
CA ILE A 262 -12.60 -11.71 10.73
C ILE A 262 -12.25 -10.71 11.83
N GLU A 263 -11.02 -10.21 11.85
CA GLU A 263 -10.60 -9.23 12.85
C GLU A 263 -11.39 -7.92 12.73
N PHE A 264 -11.57 -7.44 11.50
CA PHE A 264 -12.37 -6.25 11.20
C PHE A 264 -13.81 -6.40 11.72
N ASP A 265 -14.46 -7.52 11.42
CA ASP A 265 -15.83 -7.80 11.84
C ASP A 265 -15.95 -7.90 13.38
N LEU A 266 -15.01 -8.57 14.05
CA LEU A 266 -15.00 -8.66 15.52
C LEU A 266 -14.83 -7.29 16.19
N ASN A 267 -13.92 -6.45 15.67
CA ASN A 267 -13.74 -5.10 16.19
C ASN A 267 -15.00 -4.25 15.95
N LEU A 268 -15.62 -4.35 14.78
CA LEU A 268 -16.89 -3.67 14.47
C LEU A 268 -18.04 -4.13 15.39
N GLU A 269 -18.14 -5.43 15.67
CA GLU A 269 -19.16 -5.99 16.57
C GLU A 269 -19.02 -5.46 18.00
N ASP A 270 -17.79 -5.37 18.51
CA ASP A 270 -17.54 -4.80 19.83
C ASP A 270 -17.85 -3.30 19.89
N ILE A 271 -17.49 -2.56 18.85
CA ILE A 271 -17.81 -1.13 18.73
C ILE A 271 -19.34 -0.94 18.76
N LYS A 272 -20.08 -1.72 17.96
CA LYS A 272 -21.55 -1.71 17.98
C LYS A 272 -22.10 -2.03 19.36
N ALA A 273 -21.59 -3.09 20.00
CA ALA A 273 -22.04 -3.51 21.31
C ALA A 273 -21.82 -2.42 22.37
N HIS A 274 -20.70 -1.67 22.31
CA HIS A 274 -20.46 -0.51 23.17
C HIS A 274 -21.54 0.56 23.03
N TYR A 275 -21.76 1.05 21.80
CA TYR A 275 -22.72 2.13 21.54
C TYR A 275 -24.17 1.69 21.78
N ASP A 276 -24.54 0.47 21.41
CA ASP A 276 -25.90 -0.06 21.62
C ASP A 276 -26.20 -0.29 23.11
N SER A 277 -25.23 -0.83 23.86
CA SER A 277 -25.33 -1.02 25.32
C SER A 277 -25.46 0.33 26.03
N TRP A 278 -24.71 1.34 25.62
CA TRP A 278 -24.82 2.68 26.18
C TRP A 278 -26.18 3.29 25.91
N ASN A 279 -26.61 3.34 24.65
CA ASN A 279 -27.88 3.93 24.24
C ASN A 279 -29.08 3.23 24.91
N THR A 280 -29.01 1.92 25.11
CA THR A 280 -30.04 1.16 25.85
C THR A 280 -30.13 1.56 27.32
N LYS A 281 -28.99 1.79 27.98
CA LYS A 281 -28.92 2.13 29.40
C LYS A 281 -29.13 3.62 29.68
N HIS A 282 -28.77 4.48 28.73
CA HIS A 282 -28.74 5.94 28.87
C HIS A 282 -29.35 6.62 27.63
N PRO A 283 -30.66 6.41 27.35
CA PRO A 283 -31.28 6.93 26.14
C PRO A 283 -31.22 8.46 26.12
N GLY A 284 -30.76 9.02 24.99
CA GLY A 284 -30.63 10.47 24.79
C GLY A 284 -29.43 11.13 25.48
N VAL A 285 -28.53 10.33 26.08
CA VAL A 285 -27.26 10.81 26.62
C VAL A 285 -26.14 10.41 25.68
N GLU A 286 -25.28 11.37 25.34
CA GLU A 286 -24.11 11.13 24.49
C GLU A 286 -23.23 10.00 25.07
N PRO A 287 -22.86 8.99 24.27
CA PRO A 287 -21.99 7.90 24.71
C PRO A 287 -20.59 8.42 25.04
N PRO A 288 -19.88 7.78 25.97
CA PRO A 288 -18.44 8.00 26.11
C PRO A 288 -17.70 7.37 24.92
N GLU A 289 -16.48 7.83 24.68
CA GLU A 289 -15.53 7.17 23.79
C GLU A 289 -15.36 5.68 24.16
N LEU A 290 -14.79 4.89 23.23
CA LEU A 290 -14.45 3.51 23.53
C LEU A 290 -13.54 3.45 24.77
N PRO A 291 -13.78 2.53 25.71
CA PRO A 291 -12.93 2.38 26.87
C PRO A 291 -11.57 1.78 26.46
N ASP A 292 -10.51 2.13 27.20
CA ASP A 292 -9.16 1.58 26.96
C ASP A 292 -9.14 0.05 26.96
N SER A 293 -9.93 -0.60 27.83
CA SER A 293 -10.04 -2.06 27.88
C SER A 293 -10.50 -2.69 26.57
N LEU A 294 -11.32 -1.98 25.79
CA LEU A 294 -11.76 -2.47 24.49
C LEU A 294 -10.68 -2.28 23.43
N ARG A 295 -9.95 -1.16 23.48
CA ARG A 295 -8.77 -0.96 22.63
C ARG A 295 -7.67 -1.98 22.92
N GLU A 296 -7.44 -2.32 24.18
CA GLU A 296 -6.54 -3.40 24.59
C GLU A 296 -6.98 -4.74 23.99
N THR A 297 -8.29 -5.02 23.94
CA THR A 297 -8.82 -6.23 23.28
C THR A 297 -8.50 -6.23 21.77
N PHE A 298 -8.54 -5.08 21.10
CA PHE A 298 -8.16 -4.98 19.69
C PHE A 298 -6.67 -5.25 19.49
N LEU A 299 -5.81 -4.75 20.38
CA LEU A 299 -4.37 -5.01 20.38
C LEU A 299 -4.05 -6.48 20.65
N ASP A 300 -4.76 -7.12 21.58
CA ASP A 300 -4.60 -8.55 21.88
C ASP A 300 -5.01 -9.43 20.68
N ARG A 301 -6.08 -9.05 19.97
CA ARG A 301 -6.48 -9.73 18.72
C ARG A 301 -5.43 -9.55 17.63
N GLU A 302 -4.91 -8.34 17.49
CA GLU A 302 -3.81 -8.06 16.57
C GLU A 302 -2.62 -8.99 16.84
N GLU A 303 -2.19 -9.11 18.11
CA GLU A 303 -1.07 -9.96 18.47
C GLU A 303 -1.38 -11.45 18.25
N GLY A 304 -2.60 -11.89 18.57
CA GLY A 304 -3.05 -13.26 18.27
C GLY A 304 -3.01 -13.57 16.77
N MET A 305 -3.41 -12.64 15.91
CA MET A 305 -3.36 -12.81 14.46
C MET A 305 -1.93 -12.87 13.93
N ARG A 306 -1.02 -12.05 14.48
CA ARG A 306 0.41 -12.13 14.16
C ARG A 306 0.99 -13.50 14.52
N GLN A 307 0.60 -14.07 15.65
CA GLN A 307 1.02 -15.40 16.06
C GLN A 307 0.50 -16.48 15.09
N VAL A 308 -0.78 -16.40 14.69
CA VAL A 308 -1.34 -17.31 13.67
C VAL A 308 -0.55 -17.23 12.35
N TRP A 309 -0.15 -16.03 11.93
CA TRP A 309 0.70 -15.88 10.74
C TRP A 309 2.07 -16.50 10.92
N ALA A 310 2.73 -16.24 12.06
CA ALA A 310 4.04 -16.81 12.37
C ALA A 310 4.01 -18.35 12.41
N GLU A 311 2.98 -18.95 13.02
CA GLU A 311 2.80 -20.40 13.10
C GLU A 311 2.59 -21.07 11.74
N ARG A 312 1.94 -20.37 10.80
CA ARG A 312 1.78 -20.87 9.43
C ARG A 312 3.11 -20.84 8.64
N GLY A 313 4.18 -20.27 9.20
CA GLY A 313 5.46 -20.13 8.51
C GLY A 313 5.49 -18.93 7.57
N TRP A 314 4.59 -17.97 7.77
CA TRP A 314 4.71 -16.64 7.19
C TRP A 314 6.02 -16.02 7.68
N PRO A 315 6.83 -15.39 6.82
CA PRO A 315 8.00 -14.67 7.30
C PRO A 315 7.52 -13.57 8.26
N ALA A 316 7.79 -13.77 9.56
CA ALA A 316 7.33 -12.93 10.64
C ALA A 316 7.65 -11.46 10.33
N GLN A 317 6.61 -10.67 10.12
CA GLN A 317 6.77 -9.23 10.08
C GLN A 317 7.07 -8.77 11.51
N GLN A 318 8.22 -8.15 11.71
CA GLN A 318 8.34 -7.14 12.76
C GLN A 318 8.52 -5.77 12.10
N PRO A 319 7.43 -5.02 11.88
CA PRO A 319 7.47 -3.58 11.87
C PRO A 319 7.19 -3.12 13.30
N VAL A 320 8.23 -2.71 14.04
CA VAL A 320 8.04 -2.09 15.36
C VAL A 320 8.38 -0.62 15.22
N ALA A 321 7.37 0.25 15.29
CA ALA A 321 7.61 1.57 15.84
C ALA A 321 8.06 1.38 17.30
N GLY A 322 9.34 1.60 17.61
CA GLY A 322 9.84 1.71 18.98
C GLY A 322 10.74 0.58 19.56
N ARG A 323 11.30 -0.35 18.77
CA ARG A 323 12.36 -1.29 19.25
C ARG A 323 13.55 -1.42 18.30
N GLU A 324 14.09 -0.28 17.87
CA GLU A 324 15.12 -0.20 16.83
C GLU A 324 16.56 -0.56 17.32
N GLN A 325 16.82 -0.66 18.63
CA GLN A 325 18.20 -0.74 19.15
C GLN A 325 18.75 -2.17 19.35
N GLU A 326 17.94 -3.14 19.81
CA GLU A 326 18.46 -4.45 20.24
C GLU A 326 18.80 -5.41 19.07
N ASN A 327 18.17 -5.24 17.90
CA ASN A 327 18.42 -6.11 16.74
C ASN A 327 19.69 -5.74 15.95
N TYR A 328 20.17 -4.49 16.10
CA TYR A 328 21.37 -4.00 15.40
C TYR A 328 22.66 -4.66 15.91
N ASP A 329 22.71 -5.04 17.18
CA ASP A 329 23.88 -5.68 17.80
C ASP A 329 24.02 -7.16 17.43
N GLY A 330 22.92 -7.84 17.08
CA GLY A 330 22.93 -9.25 16.63
C GLY A 330 23.41 -9.42 15.19
N LEU A 331 22.99 -8.54 14.28
CA LEU A 331 23.24 -8.62 12.84
C LEU A 331 24.69 -8.39 12.41
N ARG A 332 25.52 -7.76 13.25
CA ARG A 332 26.95 -7.54 12.97
C ARG A 332 27.82 -8.80 13.07
N THR A 333 27.27 -9.92 13.57
CA THR A 333 28.07 -11.08 13.97
C THR A 333 27.79 -12.37 13.19
N GLN A 334 26.86 -12.38 12.23
CA GLN A 334 26.53 -13.59 11.48
C GLN A 334 27.20 -13.63 10.09
N ILE A 335 28.06 -14.63 9.91
CA ILE A 335 28.64 -15.04 8.63
C ILE A 335 27.64 -16.04 8.01
N TYR A 336 26.85 -15.62 7.03
CA TYR A 336 25.70 -16.37 6.50
C TYR A 336 26.07 -17.42 5.43
N PRO A 337 25.56 -18.68 5.50
CA PRO A 337 25.85 -19.70 4.50
C PRO A 337 24.67 -20.19 3.61
N ASN A 338 23.45 -19.60 3.55
CA ASN A 338 22.43 -20.03 2.57
C ASN A 338 21.59 -18.91 1.90
N GLU A 339 21.12 -19.16 0.67
CA GLU A 339 20.40 -18.21 -0.20
C GLU A 339 19.07 -17.72 0.39
N ARG A 340 18.39 -18.56 1.17
CA ARG A 340 17.13 -18.23 1.85
C ARG A 340 17.33 -17.19 2.95
N GLU A 341 18.36 -17.33 3.76
CA GLU A 341 18.70 -16.36 4.80
C GLU A 341 19.14 -15.01 4.19
N GLN A 342 19.82 -15.03 3.04
CA GLN A 342 20.17 -13.81 2.30
C GLN A 342 18.93 -13.10 1.72
N GLU A 343 17.97 -13.84 1.18
CA GLU A 343 16.70 -13.25 0.71
C GLU A 343 15.91 -12.65 1.87
N ILE A 344 15.80 -13.38 2.99
CA ILE A 344 15.13 -12.88 4.19
C ILE A 344 15.79 -11.59 4.69
N ALA A 345 17.12 -11.55 4.76
CA ALA A 345 17.84 -10.34 5.18
C ALA A 345 17.62 -9.14 4.24
N LYS A 346 17.59 -9.36 2.92
CA LYS A 346 17.28 -8.32 1.93
C LYS A 346 15.84 -7.80 2.07
N LEU A 347 14.88 -8.71 2.25
CA LEU A 347 13.48 -8.35 2.44
C LEU A 347 13.26 -7.62 3.77
N GLN A 348 13.93 -8.03 4.86
CA GLN A 348 13.91 -7.31 6.14
C GLN A 348 14.48 -5.90 5.99
N GLN A 349 15.59 -5.74 5.26
CA GLN A 349 16.15 -4.43 4.98
C GLN A 349 15.20 -3.55 4.15
N PHE A 350 14.51 -4.13 3.16
CA PHE A 350 13.48 -3.44 2.37
C PHE A 350 12.30 -2.99 3.23
N LEU A 351 11.77 -3.86 4.09
CA LEU A 351 10.67 -3.51 4.99
C LEU A 351 11.06 -2.33 5.88
N TRP A 352 12.25 -2.35 6.46
CA TRP A 352 12.72 -1.26 7.33
C TRP A 352 12.83 0.10 6.64
N SER A 353 13.18 0.13 5.35
CA SER A 353 13.21 1.42 4.63
C SER A 353 11.82 1.99 4.33
N HIS A 354 10.76 1.17 4.44
CA HIS A 354 9.37 1.55 4.14
C HIS A 354 8.48 1.64 5.39
N THR A 355 8.99 1.23 6.57
CA THR A 355 8.27 1.30 7.86
C THR A 355 8.90 2.28 8.85
N ALA A 356 10.09 2.81 8.59
CA ALA A 356 10.68 3.85 9.41
C ALA A 356 9.89 5.15 9.24
N PRO A 357 9.44 5.82 10.32
CA PRO A 357 8.85 7.14 10.21
C PRO A 357 9.84 8.05 9.49
N SER A 358 9.36 8.82 8.51
CA SER A 358 10.18 9.78 7.77
C SER A 358 10.92 10.67 8.77
N GLN A 359 12.23 10.42 8.95
CA GLN A 359 13.09 11.42 9.57
C GLN A 359 13.10 12.60 8.61
N HIS A 360 12.27 13.61 8.90
CA HIS A 360 12.38 14.92 8.32
C HIS A 360 13.83 15.36 8.46
N THR A 361 14.56 15.34 7.35
CA THR A 361 15.82 16.06 7.25
C THR A 361 15.49 17.55 7.24
N ASP A 362 15.40 18.13 8.43
CA ASP A 362 15.59 19.55 8.63
C ASP A 362 17.03 19.89 8.20
N SER A 363 17.19 20.31 6.95
CA SER A 363 18.42 20.91 6.42
C SER A 363 18.06 21.70 5.17
N ALA A 364 18.21 23.01 5.05
CA ALA A 364 18.54 24.09 5.98
C ALA A 364 18.21 25.38 5.23
N ALA A 365 17.62 26.38 5.88
CA ALA A 365 17.76 27.79 5.48
C ALA A 365 17.51 28.72 6.67
N GLY A 366 18.55 29.46 7.07
CA GLY A 366 18.41 30.70 7.83
C GLY A 366 18.74 30.63 9.32
N ALA A 367 20.00 30.91 9.65
CA ALA A 367 20.38 31.33 10.99
C ALA A 367 19.68 32.65 11.37
N GLY A 368 19.09 32.71 12.56
CA GLY A 368 18.65 33.96 13.17
C GLY A 368 17.43 33.80 14.08
N GLU A 369 17.65 34.02 15.38
CA GLU A 369 16.65 34.33 16.41
C GLU A 369 15.81 33.16 17.00
N ARG A 370 16.19 32.80 18.24
CA ARG A 370 15.35 32.10 19.21
C ARG A 370 14.17 32.97 19.64
N PRO A 371 12.98 32.37 19.83
CA PRO A 371 12.08 32.79 20.89
C PRO A 371 11.75 31.63 21.86
N ASN A 372 12.38 31.63 23.05
CA ASN A 372 11.78 32.40 24.13
C ASN A 372 10.77 31.78 25.11
N ASN A 373 10.14 30.61 24.89
CA ASN A 373 8.81 30.39 25.49
C ASN A 373 8.56 29.05 26.22
N VAL A 374 9.51 28.49 26.99
CA VAL A 374 9.19 27.41 27.95
C VAL A 374 9.66 27.77 29.36
N ARG A 375 8.68 27.96 30.25
CA ARG A 375 8.87 28.13 31.70
C ARG A 375 9.42 26.83 32.30
N GLU A 376 10.52 26.95 33.02
CA GLU A 376 10.96 25.94 33.99
C GLU A 376 9.96 25.86 35.15
N ILE A 377 9.41 24.68 35.41
CA ILE A 377 8.82 24.36 36.72
C ILE A 377 9.74 23.33 37.37
N GLY A 378 10.44 23.81 38.41
CA GLY A 378 11.51 23.11 39.09
C GLY A 378 11.06 21.91 39.91
N SER A 379 11.87 20.85 39.84
CA SER A 379 11.93 19.79 40.83
C SER A 379 12.68 20.29 42.07
N THR A 380 11.93 20.55 43.15
CA THR A 380 12.48 20.68 44.50
C THR A 380 11.88 19.61 45.40
N ARG A 381 12.68 18.59 45.75
CA ARG A 381 12.99 18.21 47.14
C ARG A 381 13.94 17.00 47.21
N LYS A 382 15.19 17.27 47.62
CA LYS A 382 15.98 16.41 48.54
C LYS A 382 15.12 16.14 49.80
N GLY A 383 15.21 15.05 50.56
CA GLY A 383 16.14 13.93 50.66
C GLY A 383 16.10 13.39 52.10
N GLN A 384 16.53 12.13 52.27
CA GLN A 384 17.04 11.46 53.48
C GLN A 384 16.11 10.73 54.48
N ARG A 385 16.33 9.40 54.49
CA ARG A 385 16.75 8.49 55.61
C ARG A 385 15.82 8.18 56.80
N GLY A 386 15.77 6.87 57.09
CA GLY A 386 15.48 6.23 58.39
C GLY A 386 14.64 4.96 58.20
N VAL A 387 15.25 3.77 58.00
CA VAL A 387 15.49 2.72 59.02
C VAL A 387 14.20 2.23 59.69
N GLU A 388 13.76 1.02 59.34
CA GLU A 388 13.89 -0.20 60.17
C GLU A 388 14.23 -1.39 59.27
#